data_AF-A0A0F9FK57-F1
#
_entry.id   AF-A0A0F9FK57-F1
#
_cell.length_a   1.000
_cell.length_b   1.000
_cell.length_c   1.000
_cell.angle_alpha   90.00
_cell.angle_beta   90.00
_cell.angle_gamma   90.00
#
_symmetry.space_group_name_H-M   'P 1'
#
loop_
_entity.id
_entity.type
_entity.pdbx_description
1 polymer ?
#
loop_
_entity_poly.entity_id
_entity_poly.type
_entity_poly.pdbx_seq_one_letter_code
_entity_poly.pdbx_strand_id
1 'polypeptide(L)'
;MQKIFVYGTLKTGQFSHGIISHDKRNKLIQNKTMIGYTLHMNPMGYPEAVRKSVSYILGEIWNVTETTSSYVARLEVSSGYFPVSQDNVIFYIKSLRNIEGHKEIGSLYNG
;
A
#
# COMPACT_ATOMS: atom_id res chain seq x y z
N MET A 1 7.23 9.75 14.11
CA MET A 1 6.80 9.96 12.71
C MET A 1 7.41 8.85 11.87
N GLN A 2 6.64 8.25 10.95
CA GLN A 2 7.04 7.11 10.15
C GLN A 2 6.71 7.35 8.68
N LYS A 3 7.61 6.99 7.77
CA LYS A 3 7.31 7.02 6.33
C LYS A 3 6.65 5.72 5.90
N ILE A 4 5.50 5.82 5.26
CA ILE A 4 4.80 4.71 4.63
C ILE A 4 4.63 4.95 3.14
N PHE A 5 4.61 3.88 2.35
CA PHE A 5 4.25 3.91 0.94
C PHE A 5 2.87 3.27 0.74
N VAL A 6 1.97 3.97 0.07
CA VAL A 6 0.61 3.52 -0.21
C VAL A 6 0.36 3.45 -1.71
N TYR A 7 -0.16 2.32 -2.19
CA TYR A 7 -0.37 2.05 -3.61
C TYR A 7 -1.85 1.79 -3.98
N GLY A 8 -2.68 1.56 -2.96
CA GLY A 8 -4.08 1.16 -3.09
C GLY A 8 -5.08 2.19 -2.59
N THR A 9 -6.08 1.71 -1.84
CA THR A 9 -7.21 2.52 -1.36
C THR A 9 -6.85 3.61 -0.34
N LEU A 10 -5.63 3.57 0.22
CA LEU A 10 -5.11 4.59 1.13
C LEU A 10 -4.55 5.83 0.42
N LYS A 11 -4.32 5.79 -0.90
CA LYS A 11 -3.82 6.94 -1.68
C LYS A 11 -4.78 8.13 -1.67
N THR A 12 -4.31 9.32 -1.98
CA THR A 12 -5.17 10.51 -2.12
C THR A 12 -6.31 10.26 -3.12
N GLY A 13 -7.51 10.68 -2.73
CA GLY A 13 -8.73 10.55 -3.54
C GLY A 13 -9.35 9.15 -3.55
N GLN A 14 -8.73 8.16 -2.87
CA GLN A 14 -9.22 6.80 -2.83
C GLN A 14 -10.11 6.52 -1.59
N PHE A 15 -10.91 5.45 -1.68
CA PHE A 15 -11.96 5.14 -0.71
C PHE A 15 -11.52 5.14 0.76
N SER A 16 -10.32 4.60 1.06
CA SER A 16 -9.80 4.47 2.43
C SER A 16 -8.87 5.62 2.84
N HIS A 17 -8.71 6.66 2.01
CA HIS A 17 -7.78 7.76 2.27
C HIS A 17 -8.05 8.48 3.60
N GLY A 18 -9.30 8.48 4.07
CA GLY A 18 -9.71 9.02 5.36
C GLY A 18 -8.87 8.52 6.54
N ILE A 19 -8.34 7.30 6.47
CA ILE A 19 -7.48 6.72 7.52
C ILE A 19 -6.19 7.54 7.70
N ILE A 20 -5.63 8.05 6.61
CA ILE A 20 -4.43 8.88 6.63
C ILE A 20 -4.79 10.36 6.79
N SER A 21 -5.79 10.85 6.04
CA SER A 21 -6.08 12.29 5.99
C SER A 21 -6.79 12.84 7.23
N HIS A 22 -7.36 11.98 8.09
CA HIS A 22 -8.03 12.40 9.33
C HIS A 22 -7.08 13.11 10.30
N ASP A 23 -5.82 12.67 10.42
CA ASP A 23 -4.81 13.34 11.25
C ASP A 23 -4.04 14.37 10.42
N LYS A 24 -4.30 15.66 10.67
CA LYS A 24 -3.70 16.80 9.95
C LYS A 24 -2.17 16.86 10.03
N ARG A 25 -1.54 16.13 10.95
CA ARG A 25 -0.09 16.02 11.08
C ARG A 25 0.52 15.11 10.02
N ASN A 26 -0.27 14.24 9.40
CA ASN A 26 0.16 13.42 8.28
C ASN A 26 0.38 14.28 7.05
N LYS A 27 1.46 14.03 6.31
CA LYS A 27 1.84 14.81 5.13
C LYS A 27 2.23 13.90 3.98
N LEU A 28 1.65 14.17 2.81
CA LEU A 28 2.15 13.65 1.54
C LEU A 28 3.55 14.22 1.32
N ILE A 29 4.52 13.35 1.03
CA ILE A 29 5.89 13.76 0.68
C ILE A 29 6.00 13.86 -0.83
N GLN A 30 5.71 12.76 -1.53
CA GLN A 30 5.85 12.66 -2.99
C GLN A 30 5.15 11.42 -3.55
N ASN A 31 4.91 11.42 -4.86
CA ASN A 31 4.65 10.20 -5.61
C ASN A 31 5.94 9.38 -5.75
N LYS A 32 5.85 8.05 -5.74
CA LYS A 32 7.01 7.15 -5.82
C LYS A 32 6.68 5.91 -6.65
N THR A 33 7.71 5.42 -7.35
CA THR A 33 7.71 4.11 -8.00
C THR A 33 8.48 3.12 -7.13
N MET A 34 7.90 1.96 -6.84
CA MET A 34 8.55 0.86 -6.13
C MET A 34 8.81 -0.31 -7.07
N ILE A 35 10.08 -0.61 -7.30
CA ILE A 35 10.53 -1.71 -8.16
C ILE A 35 10.44 -3.04 -7.40
N GLY A 36 10.11 -4.13 -8.10
CA GLY A 36 10.07 -5.50 -7.59
C GLY A 36 8.66 -5.98 -7.21
N TYR A 37 7.62 -5.26 -7.62
CA TYR A 37 6.23 -5.56 -7.24
C TYR A 37 5.28 -5.41 -8.44
N THR A 38 4.17 -6.13 -8.42
CA THR A 38 2.98 -5.91 -9.28
C THR A 38 1.74 -5.88 -8.40
N LEU A 39 0.64 -5.33 -8.91
CA LEU A 39 -0.65 -5.32 -8.23
C LEU A 39 -1.57 -6.40 -8.78
N HIS A 40 -2.30 -7.04 -7.87
CA HIS A 40 -3.44 -7.90 -8.18
C HIS A 40 -4.71 -7.32 -7.55
N MET A 41 -5.85 -7.53 -8.20
CA MET A 41 -7.15 -7.20 -7.66
C MET A 41 -7.75 -8.44 -7.00
N ASN A 42 -8.06 -8.35 -5.71
CA ASN A 42 -8.77 -9.42 -5.03
C ASN A 42 -10.28 -9.41 -5.37
N PRO A 43 -11.03 -10.48 -5.06
CA PRO A 43 -12.46 -10.57 -5.36
C PRO A 43 -13.33 -9.48 -4.72
N MET A 44 -12.82 -8.81 -3.68
CA MET A 44 -13.50 -7.70 -3.00
C MET A 44 -13.17 -6.33 -3.62
N GLY A 45 -12.36 -6.28 -4.69
CA GLY A 45 -12.01 -5.03 -5.38
C GLY A 45 -10.89 -4.23 -4.71
N TYR A 46 -10.09 -4.84 -3.81
CA TYR A 46 -8.91 -4.19 -3.23
C TYR A 46 -7.63 -4.59 -3.99
N PRO A 47 -6.76 -3.61 -4.28
CA PRO A 47 -5.46 -3.87 -4.89
C PRO A 47 -4.48 -4.42 -3.84
N GLU A 48 -3.74 -5.45 -4.23
CA GLU A 48 -2.78 -6.17 -3.40
C GLU A 48 -1.42 -6.18 -4.09
N ALA A 49 -0.40 -5.61 -3.46
CA ALA A 49 0.96 -5.72 -3.98
C ALA A 49 1.54 -7.10 -3.69
N VAL A 50 2.21 -7.69 -4.68
CA VAL A 50 2.96 -8.95 -4.54
C VAL A 50 4.35 -8.79 -5.16
N ARG A 51 5.33 -9.56 -4.68
CA ARG A 51 6.67 -9.56 -5.28
C ARG A 51 6.62 -10.11 -6.70
N LYS A 52 7.19 -9.37 -7.65
CA LYS A 52 7.38 -9.82 -9.03
C LYS A 52 8.64 -9.17 -9.60
N SER A 53 9.56 -10.02 -10.07
CA SER A 53 10.82 -9.54 -10.66
C SER A 53 10.55 -8.69 -11.90
N VAL A 54 11.38 -7.67 -12.13
CA VAL A 54 11.30 -6.78 -13.31
C VAL A 54 9.92 -6.11 -13.47
N SER A 55 9.23 -5.86 -12.35
CA SER A 55 7.94 -5.13 -12.30
C SER A 55 8.05 -3.93 -11.37
N TYR A 56 7.07 -3.03 -11.43
CA TYR A 56 6.99 -1.89 -10.52
C TYR A 56 5.54 -1.56 -10.15
N ILE A 57 5.37 -0.82 -9.06
CA ILE A 57 4.08 -0.23 -8.65
C ILE A 57 4.23 1.27 -8.38
N LEU A 58 3.17 2.01 -8.67
CA LEU A 58 3.06 3.45 -8.45
C LEU A 58 2.22 3.74 -7.21
N GLY A 59 2.67 4.69 -6.40
CA GLY A 59 1.97 5.10 -5.19
C GLY A 59 2.52 6.39 -4.60
N GLU A 60 2.24 6.59 -3.33
CA GLU A 60 2.52 7.82 -2.59
C GLU A 60 3.33 7.51 -1.34
N ILE A 61 4.35 8.33 -1.05
CA ILE A 61 5.02 8.31 0.25
C ILE A 61 4.37 9.33 1.16
N TRP A 62 3.94 8.87 2.33
CA TRP A 62 3.39 9.69 3.40
C TRP A 62 4.29 9.66 4.62
N ASN A 63 4.50 10.81 5.24
CA ASN A 63 4.99 10.88 6.61
C ASN A 63 3.79 10.90 7.55
N VAL A 64 3.64 9.87 8.37
CA VAL A 64 2.48 9.68 9.25
C VAL A 64 2.87 9.66 10.72
N THR A 65 1.91 9.98 11.58
CA THR A 65 2.06 9.83 13.03
C THR A 65 2.14 8.36 13.43
N GLU A 66 2.70 8.11 14.60
CA GLU A 66 2.81 6.75 15.14
C GLU A 66 1.43 6.10 15.27
N THR A 67 0.44 6.85 15.78
CA THR A 67 -0.96 6.40 15.89
C THR A 67 -1.53 5.95 14.54
N THR A 68 -1.38 6.76 13.48
CA THR A 68 -1.84 6.38 12.13
C THR A 68 -1.07 5.15 11.63
N SER A 69 0.26 5.11 11.80
CA SER A 69 1.06 3.98 11.33
C SER A 69 0.68 2.66 12.01
N SER A 70 0.45 2.68 13.32
CA SER A 70 0.05 1.50 14.11
C SER A 70 -1.37 1.04 13.76
N TYR A 71 -2.27 1.99 13.48
CA TYR A 71 -3.63 1.67 13.02
C TYR A 71 -3.63 1.01 11.64
N VAL A 72 -2.89 1.57 10.68
CA VAL A 72 -2.71 0.97 9.34
C VAL A 72 -2.06 -0.42 9.48
N ALA A 73 -0.99 -0.54 10.26
CA ALA A 73 -0.32 -1.81 10.50
C ALA A 73 -1.30 -2.89 11.00
N ARG A 74 -2.15 -2.54 11.98
CA ARG A 74 -3.15 -3.46 12.52
C ARG A 74 -4.14 -3.91 11.45
N LEU A 75 -4.66 -3.01 10.63
CA LEU A 75 -5.63 -3.34 9.57
C LEU A 75 -5.00 -4.26 8.51
N GLU A 76 -3.82 -3.89 8.02
CA GLU A 76 -3.09 -4.64 6.99
C GLU A 76 -2.72 -6.05 7.49
N VAL A 77 -2.16 -6.16 8.70
CA VAL A 77 -1.79 -7.45 9.29
C VAL A 77 -3.03 -8.31 9.57
N SER A 78 -4.12 -7.73 10.09
CA SER A 78 -5.37 -8.46 10.30
C SER A 78 -5.98 -8.96 8.98
N SER A 79 -5.71 -8.25 7.89
CA SER A 79 -6.10 -8.64 6.54
C SER A 79 -5.12 -9.61 5.89
N GLY A 80 -4.07 -10.06 6.61
CA GLY A 80 -3.09 -11.03 6.14
C GLY A 80 -2.03 -10.48 5.19
N TYR A 81 -1.79 -9.17 5.23
CA TYR A 81 -0.61 -8.55 4.62
C TYR A 81 0.57 -8.61 5.59
N PHE A 82 1.78 -8.49 5.06
CA PHE A 82 2.98 -8.37 5.90
C PHE A 82 3.79 -7.13 5.52
N PRO A 83 4.44 -6.49 6.51
CA PRO A 83 5.23 -5.29 6.28
C PRO A 83 6.53 -5.61 5.54
N VAL A 84 6.92 -4.70 4.65
CA VAL A 84 8.21 -4.70 3.97
C VAL A 84 8.80 -3.31 4.09
N SER A 85 10.12 -3.23 4.24
CA SER A 85 10.86 -1.98 4.19
C SER A 85 11.75 -1.94 2.95
N GLN A 86 11.72 -0.81 2.25
CA GLN A 86 12.58 -0.50 1.11
C GLN A 86 12.71 1.02 1.03
N ASP A 87 13.90 1.54 0.70
CA ASP A 87 14.16 3.00 0.60
C ASP A 87 13.71 3.81 1.84
N ASN A 88 13.85 3.27 3.05
CA ASN A 88 13.39 3.88 4.32
C ASN A 88 11.88 4.18 4.38
N VAL A 89 11.05 3.44 3.64
CA VAL A 89 9.58 3.47 3.76
C VAL A 89 9.03 2.08 4.08
N ILE A 90 7.92 2.03 4.80
CA ILE A 90 7.20 0.79 5.10
C ILE A 90 5.96 0.69 4.20
N PHE A 91 5.69 -0.49 3.66
CA PHE A 91 4.44 -0.80 2.96
C PHE A 91 4.10 -2.26 3.13
N TYR A 92 2.85 -2.60 2.85
CA TYR A 92 2.28 -3.92 3.14
C TYR A 92 2.06 -4.67 1.84
N ILE A 93 2.44 -5.95 1.78
CA ILE A 93 2.26 -6.78 0.59
C ILE A 93 1.60 -8.12 0.95
N LYS A 94 1.11 -8.83 -0.07
CA LYS A 94 0.61 -10.19 -0.01
C LYS A 94 1.64 -11.21 -0.51
N SER A 95 1.50 -12.44 -0.04
CA SER A 95 2.25 -13.58 -0.57
C SER A 95 1.60 -14.03 -1.88
N LEU A 96 2.41 -14.43 -2.87
CA LEU A 96 1.92 -15.02 -4.12
C LEU A 96 1.01 -16.23 -3.88
N ARG A 97 1.22 -16.98 -2.80
CA ARG A 97 0.39 -18.13 -2.42
C ARG A 97 -1.02 -17.75 -1.97
N ASN A 98 -1.24 -16.49 -1.60
CA ASN A 98 -2.49 -16.01 -1.03
C ASN A 98 -3.34 -15.22 -2.05
N ILE A 99 -2.96 -15.25 -3.34
CA ILE A 99 -3.62 -14.47 -4.39
C ILE A 99 -4.11 -15.34 -5.55
N GLU A 100 -4.35 -16.62 -5.28
CA GLU A 100 -4.95 -17.53 -6.26
C GLU A 100 -6.34 -17.00 -6.68
N GLY A 101 -6.57 -16.89 -7.99
CA GLY A 101 -7.79 -16.30 -8.55
C GLY A 101 -7.82 -14.77 -8.59
N HIS A 102 -6.79 -14.06 -8.09
CA HIS A 102 -6.74 -12.60 -8.15
C HIS A 102 -6.22 -12.13 -9.52
N LYS A 103 -6.88 -11.14 -10.10
CA LYS A 103 -6.54 -10.62 -11.44
C LYS A 103 -5.33 -9.68 -11.35
N GLU A 104 -4.25 -9.97 -12.09
CA GLU A 104 -3.15 -9.00 -12.20
C GLU A 104 -3.62 -7.71 -12.89
N ILE A 105 -3.35 -6.56 -12.28
CA ILE A 105 -3.71 -5.23 -12.79
C ILE A 105 -2.47 -4.37 -13.11
N GLY A 106 -1.27 -4.92 -12.92
CA GLY A 106 -0.01 -4.27 -13.29
C GLY A 106 0.47 -3.24 -12.25
N SER A 107 0.85 -2.06 -12.71
CA SER A 107 1.63 -1.11 -11.88
C SER A 107 0.81 -0.03 -11.17
N LEU A 108 -0.47 0.12 -11.50
CA LEU A 108 -1.25 1.26 -11.06
C LEU A 108 -2.68 0.85 -10.71
N TYR A 109 -3.14 1.34 -9.58
CA TYR A 109 -4.54 1.27 -9.17
C TYR A 109 -5.20 2.63 -9.37
N ASN A 110 -6.26 2.68 -10.17
CA ASN A 110 -7.04 3.89 -10.49
C ASN A 110 -8.50 3.76 -10.04
N GLY A 111 -8.78 2.94 -9.02
CA GLY A 111 -10.14 2.69 -8.56
C GLY A 111 -10.86 3.93 -8.05
#